data_AF-A0A9R0ZZF6-F1
#
_entry.id   AF-A0A9R0ZZF6-F1
#
_cell.length_a   1.000
_cell.length_b   1.000
_cell.length_c   1.000
_cell.angle_alpha   90.00
_cell.angle_beta   90.00
_cell.angle_gamma   90.00
#
_symmetry.space_group_name_H-M   'P 1'
#
loop_
_entity.id
_entity.type
_entity.pdbx_description
1 polymer ?
#
loop_
_entity_poly.entity_id
_entity_poly.type
_entity_poly.pdbx_seq_one_letter_code
_entity_poly.pdbx_strand_id
1 'polypeptide(L)'
;MEYDIHTILDSATLVATLFVIYMIRFRLRSTYMLDKDNFALYYVVVPCCVLAFIAHPSTSHVMINRICWAFCVYLEAVSVLPQLRLMQNTKIVEPFTAHYVFALGVARFLSCAHWVLQVLDTRGRLLTALGYGFWPSMVLLSEIVQTFILADFCYYYVKRFLLADN
;
A
#
# COMPACT_ATOMS: atom_id res chain seq x y z
N MET A 1 7.11 -7.48 -25.23
CA MET A 1 6.00 -6.50 -25.23
C MET A 1 5.34 -6.35 -23.87
N GLU A 2 5.10 -7.39 -23.05
CA GLU A 2 4.66 -7.20 -21.64
C GLU A 2 5.72 -6.46 -20.79
N TYR A 3 7.01 -6.71 -21.00
CA TYR A 3 8.08 -6.00 -20.29
C TYR A 3 8.09 -4.48 -20.54
N ASP A 4 7.64 -4.03 -21.73
CA ASP A 4 7.64 -2.61 -22.08
C ASP A 4 6.53 -1.85 -21.33
N ILE A 5 5.34 -2.44 -21.19
CA ILE A 5 4.23 -1.75 -20.53
C ILE A 5 4.47 -1.61 -19.02
N HIS A 6 5.02 -2.62 -18.35
CA HIS A 6 5.38 -2.54 -16.94
C HIS A 6 6.43 -1.44 -16.69
N THR A 7 7.46 -1.39 -17.52
CA THR A 7 8.51 -0.36 -17.41
C THR A 7 7.94 1.05 -17.59
N ILE A 8 7.02 1.24 -18.54
CA ILE A 8 6.36 2.52 -18.77
C ILE A 8 5.47 2.90 -17.58
N LEU A 9 4.67 1.97 -17.06
CA LEU A 9 3.79 2.21 -15.92
C LEU A 9 4.57 2.54 -14.64
N ASP A 10 5.63 1.80 -14.35
CA ASP A 10 6.50 2.03 -13.19
C ASP A 10 7.20 3.38 -13.30
N SER A 11 7.69 3.74 -14.49
CA SER A 11 8.30 5.04 -14.74
C SER A 11 7.28 6.19 -14.57
N ALA A 12 6.06 6.02 -15.07
CA ALA A 12 5.00 7.01 -14.95
C ALA A 12 4.57 7.22 -13.49
N THR A 13 4.42 6.14 -12.72
CA THR A 13 4.08 6.22 -11.29
C THR A 13 5.20 6.87 -10.47
N LEU A 14 6.47 6.59 -10.80
CA LEU A 14 7.61 7.25 -10.17
C LEU A 14 7.61 8.76 -10.43
N VAL A 15 7.45 9.18 -11.69
CA VAL A 15 7.39 10.61 -12.06
C VAL A 15 6.24 11.31 -11.36
N ALA A 16 5.05 10.71 -11.34
CA ALA A 16 3.89 11.26 -10.64
C ALA A 16 4.16 11.41 -9.14
N THR A 17 4.75 10.40 -8.50
CA THR A 17 5.10 10.42 -7.07
C THR A 17 6.10 11.53 -6.75
N LEU A 18 7.17 11.66 -7.56
CA LEU A 18 8.15 12.73 -7.39
C LEU A 18 7.53 14.12 -7.58
N PHE A 19 6.61 14.27 -8.53
CA PHE A 19 5.88 15.51 -8.73
C PHE A 19 5.01 15.87 -7.53
N VAL A 20 4.26 14.92 -6.96
CA VAL A 20 3.46 15.15 -5.75
C VAL A 20 4.36 15.56 -4.56
N ILE A 21 5.49 14.87 -4.36
CA ILE A 21 6.45 15.23 -3.30
C ILE A 21 6.98 16.65 -3.51
N TYR A 22 7.36 17.01 -4.74
CA TYR A 22 7.82 18.36 -5.07
C TYR A 22 6.75 19.42 -4.77
N MET A 23 5.51 19.15 -5.15
CA MET A 23 4.37 20.05 -4.90
C MET A 23 4.16 20.26 -3.40
N ILE A 24 4.14 19.21 -2.58
CA ILE A 24 3.94 19.31 -1.12
C ILE A 24 5.12 20.03 -0.45
N ARG A 25 6.36 19.71 -0.83
CA ARG A 25 7.56 20.18 -0.13
C ARG A 25 7.97 21.61 -0.49
N PHE A 26 7.71 22.04 -1.74
CA PHE A 26 8.20 23.31 -2.24
C PHE A 26 7.07 24.25 -2.64
N ARG A 27 6.22 23.87 -3.61
CA ARG A 27 5.26 24.79 -4.22
C ARG A 27 4.06 25.11 -3.33
N LEU A 28 3.51 24.11 -2.65
CA LEU A 28 2.32 24.19 -1.79
C LEU A 28 2.68 24.01 -0.31
N ARG A 29 3.92 24.33 0.06
CA ARG A 29 4.41 24.18 1.43
C ARG A 29 3.58 24.98 2.44
N SER A 30 3.08 26.15 2.06
CA SER A 30 2.29 27.03 2.94
C SER A 30 0.93 26.45 3.31
N THR A 31 0.36 25.56 2.49
CA THR A 31 -0.94 24.90 2.76
C THR A 31 -0.77 23.56 3.50
N TYR A 32 0.46 23.10 3.69
CA TYR A 32 0.75 21.82 4.35
C TYR A 32 0.58 21.93 5.87
N MET A 33 -0.29 21.10 6.44
CA MET A 33 -0.64 21.11 7.87
C MET A 33 0.35 20.27 8.69
N LEU A 34 1.56 20.79 8.91
CA LEU A 34 2.63 20.09 9.65
C LEU A 34 2.20 19.64 11.05
N ASP A 35 1.42 20.46 11.76
CA ASP A 35 0.99 20.16 13.14
C ASP A 35 0.08 18.91 13.23
N LYS A 36 -0.59 18.57 12.13
CA LYS A 36 -1.50 17.43 12.05
C LYS A 36 -0.84 16.17 11.50
N ASP A 37 0.27 16.31 10.76
CA ASP A 37 1.05 15.20 10.20
C ASP A 37 2.17 14.79 11.16
N ASN A 38 1.78 14.29 12.32
CA ASN A 38 2.67 13.94 13.43
C ASN A 38 2.93 12.43 13.55
N PHE A 39 2.65 11.66 12.50
CA PHE A 39 2.89 10.22 12.51
C PHE A 39 4.39 9.94 12.41
N ALA A 40 4.94 9.25 13.41
CA ALA A 40 6.36 8.97 13.43
C ALA A 40 6.74 7.87 12.43
N LEU A 41 7.46 8.22 11.36
CA LEU A 41 7.79 7.31 10.26
C LEU A 41 8.57 6.07 10.69
N TYR A 42 9.31 6.13 11.80
CA TYR A 42 10.05 4.97 12.31
C TYR A 42 9.15 3.81 12.72
N TYR A 43 7.89 4.06 13.11
CA TYR A 43 6.91 3.01 13.39
C TYR A 43 6.54 2.17 12.17
N VAL A 44 6.77 2.72 10.97
CA VAL A 44 6.54 2.01 9.70
C VAL A 44 7.85 1.45 9.18
N VAL A 45 8.88 2.28 9.04
CA VAL A 45 10.13 1.89 8.38
C VAL A 45 10.88 0.79 9.15
N VAL A 46 10.99 0.91 10.48
CA VAL A 46 11.80 -0.03 11.27
C VAL A 46 11.21 -1.45 11.26
N PRO A 47 9.91 -1.67 11.52
CA PRO A 47 9.33 -3.01 11.41
C PRO A 47 9.44 -3.59 9.99
N CYS A 48 9.21 -2.80 8.94
CA CYS A 48 9.35 -3.27 7.56
C CYS A 48 10.80 -3.67 7.24
N CYS A 49 11.80 -2.91 7.70
CA CYS A 49 13.20 -3.29 7.54
C CYS A 49 13.51 -4.61 8.25
N VAL A 50 13.10 -4.75 9.52
CA VAL A 50 13.35 -5.98 10.30
C VAL A 50 12.69 -7.18 9.63
N LEU A 51 11.42 -7.06 9.21
CA LEU A 51 10.72 -8.13 8.50
C LEU A 51 11.40 -8.48 7.18
N ALA A 52 11.92 -7.50 6.43
CA ALA A 52 12.63 -7.73 5.17
C ALA A 52 13.93 -8.52 5.35
N PHE A 53 14.61 -8.42 6.49
CA PHE A 53 15.77 -9.27 6.77
C PHE A 53 15.35 -10.71 7.12
N ILE A 54 14.25 -10.89 7.86
CA ILE A 54 13.77 -12.20 8.33
C ILE A 54 13.12 -12.99 7.18
N ALA A 55 12.20 -12.35 6.46
CA ALA A 55 11.40 -12.95 5.42
C ALA A 55 11.63 -12.20 4.11
N HIS A 56 12.44 -12.79 3.24
CA HIS A 56 12.72 -12.28 1.91
C HIS A 56 12.70 -13.44 0.90
N PRO A 57 12.45 -13.15 -0.38
CA PRO A 57 12.34 -14.17 -1.42
C PRO A 57 13.65 -14.92 -1.59
N SER A 58 13.62 -16.20 -1.94
CA SER A 58 14.81 -17.02 -2.25
C SER A 58 15.15 -17.07 -3.74
N THR A 59 15.01 -15.94 -4.44
CA THR A 59 15.30 -15.83 -5.89
C THR A 59 16.80 -15.80 -6.19
N SER A 60 17.17 -15.98 -7.46
CA SER A 60 18.57 -15.98 -7.95
C SER A 60 19.25 -14.61 -7.95
N HIS A 61 18.53 -13.54 -7.59
CA HIS A 61 19.06 -12.18 -7.56
C HIS A 61 20.01 -11.96 -6.39
N VAL A 62 20.80 -10.88 -6.47
CA VAL A 62 21.69 -10.44 -5.40
C VAL A 62 20.90 -10.22 -4.11
N MET A 63 21.48 -10.60 -2.97
CA MET A 63 20.85 -10.53 -1.64
C MET A 63 20.21 -9.16 -1.35
N ILE A 64 20.90 -8.08 -1.70
CA ILE A 64 20.40 -6.71 -1.50
C ILE A 64 19.08 -6.49 -2.24
N ASN A 65 18.98 -6.90 -3.51
CA ASN A 65 17.75 -6.75 -4.28
C ASN A 65 16.60 -7.58 -3.70
N ARG A 66 16.90 -8.76 -3.13
CA ARG A 66 15.91 -9.63 -2.48
C ARG A 66 15.35 -8.96 -1.22
N ILE A 67 16.21 -8.41 -0.38
CA ILE A 67 15.80 -7.67 0.83
C ILE A 67 15.06 -6.38 0.46
N CYS A 68 15.55 -5.62 -0.54
CA CYS A 68 14.87 -4.41 -1.01
C CYS A 68 13.47 -4.73 -1.54
N TRP A 69 13.30 -5.82 -2.28
CA TRP A 69 11.98 -6.23 -2.76
C TRP A 69 11.05 -6.57 -1.59
N ALA A 70 11.51 -7.36 -0.61
CA ALA A 70 10.76 -7.65 0.60
C ALA A 70 10.37 -6.39 1.37
N PHE A 71 11.32 -5.46 1.52
CA PHE A 71 11.10 -4.18 2.16
C PHE A 71 10.03 -3.35 1.45
N CYS A 72 10.07 -3.27 0.11
CA CYS A 72 9.04 -2.56 -0.66
C CYS A 72 7.64 -3.15 -0.43
N VAL A 73 7.50 -4.48 -0.47
CA VAL A 73 6.20 -5.15 -0.23
C VAL A 73 5.66 -4.84 1.17
N TYR A 74 6.50 -4.95 2.20
CA TYR A 74 6.08 -4.65 3.57
C TYR A 74 5.78 -3.17 3.78
N LEU A 75 6.61 -2.28 3.23
CA LEU A 75 6.41 -0.85 3.35
C LEU A 75 5.12 -0.41 2.65
N GLU A 76 4.85 -0.93 1.46
CA GLU A 76 3.64 -0.64 0.70
C GLU A 76 2.38 -0.97 1.49
N ALA A 77 2.35 -2.13 2.16
CA ALA A 77 1.20 -2.56 2.94
C ALA A 77 0.78 -1.60 4.07
N VAL A 78 1.73 -0.87 4.66
CA VAL A 78 1.49 0.01 5.82
C VAL A 78 1.71 1.50 5.52
N SER A 79 2.24 1.85 4.35
CA SER A 79 2.55 3.22 3.93
C SER A 79 1.36 4.18 3.92
N VAL A 80 0.13 3.65 3.91
CA VAL A 80 -1.11 4.44 3.95
C VAL A 80 -1.45 4.96 5.35
N LEU A 81 -0.85 4.40 6.41
CA LEU A 81 -1.15 4.75 7.80
C LEU A 81 -0.94 6.24 8.15
N PRO A 82 0.17 6.91 7.75
CA PRO A 82 0.35 8.33 8.02
C PRO A 82 -0.76 9.18 7.42
N GLN A 83 -1.19 8.87 6.19
CA GLN A 83 -2.26 9.58 5.50
C GLN A 83 -3.61 9.41 6.20
N LEU A 84 -3.96 8.19 6.62
CA LEU A 84 -5.18 7.94 7.39
C LEU A 84 -5.16 8.68 8.73
N ARG A 85 -4.02 8.70 9.41
CA ARG A 85 -3.83 9.42 10.68
C ARG A 85 -4.02 10.93 10.50
N LEU A 86 -3.45 11.50 9.43
CA LEU A 86 -3.61 12.91 9.09
C LEU A 86 -5.09 13.26 8.88
N MET A 87 -5.84 12.41 8.17
CA MET A 87 -7.27 12.61 7.93
C MET A 87 -8.08 12.54 9.23
N GLN A 88 -7.76 11.61 10.12
CA GLN A 88 -8.36 11.52 11.45
C GLN A 88 -8.08 12.78 12.29
N ASN A 89 -6.86 13.30 12.23
CA ASN A 89 -6.45 14.51 12.97
C ASN A 89 -7.08 15.80 12.41
N THR A 90 -7.39 15.84 11.11
CA THR A 90 -7.88 17.05 10.44
C THR A 90 -9.35 17.36 10.74
N LYS A 91 -10.14 16.38 11.20
CA LYS A 91 -11.58 16.43 11.52
C LYS A 91 -12.51 16.79 10.35
N ILE A 92 -12.02 17.55 9.37
CA ILE A 92 -12.70 17.87 8.10
C ILE A 92 -11.86 17.23 6.99
N VAL A 93 -12.42 16.23 6.32
CA VAL A 93 -11.77 15.59 5.18
C VAL A 93 -12.33 16.20 3.90
N GLU A 94 -11.44 16.71 3.04
CA GLU A 94 -11.83 17.21 1.73
C GLU A 94 -12.42 16.08 0.86
N PRO A 95 -13.55 16.29 0.16
CA PRO A 95 -14.19 15.26 -0.64
C PRO A 95 -13.26 14.61 -1.66
N PHE A 96 -12.44 15.41 -2.37
CA PHE A 96 -11.47 14.88 -3.35
C PHE A 96 -10.45 13.93 -2.73
N THR A 97 -9.93 14.24 -1.54
CA THR A 97 -9.02 13.34 -0.82
C THR A 97 -9.75 12.07 -0.40
N ALA A 98 -11.00 12.18 0.04
CA ALA A 98 -11.80 11.02 0.41
C ALA A 98 -12.05 10.08 -0.79
N HIS A 99 -12.42 10.63 -1.96
CA HIS A 99 -12.56 9.87 -3.21
C HIS A 99 -11.26 9.17 -3.61
N TYR A 100 -10.12 9.85 -3.51
CA TYR A 100 -8.81 9.28 -3.80
C TYR A 100 -8.50 8.08 -2.91
N VAL A 101 -8.63 8.23 -1.58
CA VAL A 101 -8.34 7.14 -0.63
C VAL A 101 -9.33 5.99 -0.79
N PHE A 102 -10.58 6.27 -1.12
CA PHE A 102 -11.57 5.23 -1.43
C PHE A 102 -11.19 4.44 -2.70
N ALA A 103 -10.82 5.12 -3.80
CA ALA A 103 -10.37 4.47 -5.02
C ALA A 103 -9.10 3.64 -4.79
N LEU A 104 -8.16 4.14 -3.97
CA LEU A 104 -7.00 3.38 -3.52
C LEU A 104 -7.44 2.11 -2.78
N GLY A 105 -8.39 2.22 -1.84
CA GLY A 105 -9.01 1.09 -1.15
C GLY A 105 -9.55 0.04 -2.12
N VAL A 106 -10.39 0.44 -3.07
CA VAL A 106 -10.97 -0.46 -4.08
C VAL A 106 -9.88 -1.17 -4.89
N ALA A 107 -8.85 -0.44 -5.33
CA ALA A 107 -7.73 -1.04 -6.05
C ALA A 107 -7.05 -2.14 -5.23
N ARG A 108 -6.87 -1.95 -3.91
CA ARG A 108 -6.27 -2.97 -3.03
C ARG A 108 -7.17 -4.17 -2.78
N PHE A 109 -8.49 -3.97 -2.67
CA PHE A 109 -9.43 -5.09 -2.63
C PHE A 109 -9.36 -5.95 -3.90
N LEU A 110 -9.22 -5.32 -5.07
CA LEU A 110 -9.06 -6.04 -6.34
C LEU A 110 -7.73 -6.80 -6.41
N SER A 111 -6.62 -6.21 -5.94
CA SER A 111 -5.34 -6.92 -5.83
C SER A 111 -5.42 -8.13 -4.90
N CYS A 112 -6.03 -7.98 -3.72
CA CYS A 112 -6.26 -9.08 -2.80
C CYS A 112 -7.14 -10.18 -3.42
N ALA A 113 -8.21 -9.80 -4.13
CA ALA A 113 -9.08 -10.74 -4.82
C ALA A 113 -8.33 -11.49 -5.94
N HIS A 114 -7.47 -10.81 -6.70
CA HIS A 114 -6.62 -11.43 -7.72
C HIS A 114 -5.73 -12.52 -7.11
N TRP A 115 -5.07 -12.23 -5.99
CA TRP A 115 -4.26 -13.22 -5.28
C TRP A 115 -5.08 -14.42 -4.78
N VAL A 116 -6.29 -14.19 -4.25
CA VAL A 116 -7.19 -15.28 -3.83
C VAL A 116 -7.60 -16.14 -5.02
N LEU A 117 -7.97 -15.54 -6.15
CA LEU A 117 -8.28 -16.27 -7.38
C LEU A 117 -7.09 -17.10 -7.85
N GLN A 118 -5.87 -16.55 -7.78
CA GLN A 118 -4.66 -17.27 -8.13
C GLN A 118 -4.43 -18.49 -7.20
N VAL A 119 -4.71 -18.38 -5.90
CA VAL A 119 -4.67 -19.53 -4.97
C VAL A 119 -5.64 -20.63 -5.41
N LEU A 120 -6.87 -20.26 -5.78
CA LEU A 120 -7.94 -21.19 -6.17
C LEU A 120 -7.66 -21.86 -7.52
N ASP A 121 -7.27 -21.09 -8.54
CA ASP A 121 -7.07 -21.57 -9.91
C ASP A 121 -5.83 -22.46 -10.05
N THR A 122 -4.81 -22.28 -9.20
CA THR A 122 -3.56 -23.05 -9.30
C THR A 122 -3.70 -24.49 -8.74
N ARG A 123 -4.92 -25.00 -8.49
CA ARG A 123 -5.23 -26.38 -8.06
C ARG A 123 -4.32 -26.89 -6.94
N GLY A 124 -4.06 -26.05 -5.94
CA GLY A 124 -3.25 -26.41 -4.77
C GLY A 124 -1.73 -26.26 -4.94
N ARG A 125 -1.20 -25.98 -6.14
CA ARG A 125 0.25 -25.75 -6.31
C ARG A 125 0.72 -24.50 -5.57
N LEU A 126 -0.10 -23.45 -5.54
CA LEU A 126 0.17 -22.25 -4.76
C LEU A 126 0.05 -22.51 -3.24
N LEU A 127 -0.87 -23.38 -2.82
CA LEU A 127 -0.98 -23.82 -1.41
C LEU A 127 0.26 -24.61 -0.97
N THR A 128 0.80 -25.48 -1.83
CA THR A 128 2.07 -26.16 -1.57
C THR A 128 3.24 -25.18 -1.52
N ALA A 129 3.25 -24.16 -2.39
CA ALA A 129 4.27 -23.11 -2.37
C ALA A 129 4.17 -22.20 -1.13
N LEU A 130 2.96 -21.94 -0.62
CA LEU A 130 2.75 -21.24 0.66
C LEU A 130 3.32 -22.03 1.85
N GLY A 131 3.32 -23.37 1.75
CA GLY A 131 3.98 -24.25 2.71
C GLY A 131 5.50 -24.32 2.56
N TYR A 132 6.07 -23.85 1.46
CA TYR A 132 7.50 -23.91 1.17
C TYR A 132 8.16 -22.52 1.32
N GLY A 133 8.65 -22.25 2.52
CA GLY A 133 9.31 -21.00 2.88
C GLY A 133 8.36 -19.88 3.30
N PHE A 134 8.90 -18.88 3.99
CA PHE A 134 8.09 -17.80 4.58
C PHE A 134 7.59 -16.76 3.55
N TRP A 135 8.28 -16.63 2.41
CA TRP A 135 8.06 -15.51 1.50
C TRP A 135 6.66 -15.45 0.87
N PRO A 136 6.13 -16.52 0.22
CA PRO A 136 4.81 -16.43 -0.43
C PRO A 136 3.67 -16.12 0.57
N SER A 137 3.76 -16.68 1.77
CA SER A 137 2.79 -16.44 2.85
C SER A 137 2.84 -14.99 3.33
N MET A 138 4.04 -14.39 3.40
CA MET A 138 4.21 -12.99 3.77
C MET A 138 3.70 -12.01 2.72
N VAL A 139 3.76 -12.36 1.42
CA VAL A 139 3.15 -11.54 0.35
C VAL A 139 1.64 -11.47 0.53
N LEU A 140 0.96 -12.61 0.69
CA LEU A 140 -0.48 -12.64 0.92
C LEU A 140 -0.88 -11.94 2.22
N LEU A 141 -0.10 -12.12 3.29
CA LEU A 141 -0.33 -11.43 4.54
C LEU A 141 -0.24 -9.92 4.37
N SER A 142 0.71 -9.43 3.56
CA SER A 142 0.88 -8.00 3.29
C SER A 142 -0.34 -7.41 2.56
N GLU A 143 -0.87 -8.13 1.57
CA GLU A 143 -2.10 -7.75 0.84
C GLU A 143 -3.32 -7.69 1.78
N ILE A 144 -3.46 -8.70 2.66
CA ILE A 144 -4.54 -8.75 3.66
C ILE A 144 -4.42 -7.58 4.65
N VAL A 145 -3.22 -7.31 5.17
CA VAL A 145 -2.96 -6.19 6.10
C VAL A 145 -3.35 -4.87 5.45
N GLN A 146 -2.91 -4.62 4.22
CA GLN A 146 -3.23 -3.39 3.51
C GLN A 146 -4.74 -3.24 3.29
N THR A 147 -5.40 -4.32 2.88
CA THR A 147 -6.84 -4.36 2.63
C THR A 147 -7.63 -4.07 3.92
N PHE A 148 -7.22 -4.67 5.04
CA PHE A 148 -7.88 -4.49 6.33
C PHE A 148 -7.72 -3.05 6.87
N ILE A 149 -6.53 -2.46 6.73
CA ILE A 149 -6.28 -1.05 7.12
C ILE A 149 -7.22 -0.10 6.35
N LEU A 150 -7.43 -0.36 5.05
CA LEU A 150 -8.29 0.46 4.19
C LEU A 150 -9.78 0.15 4.34
N ALA A 151 -10.14 -1.05 4.82
CA ALA A 151 -11.53 -1.49 4.96
C ALA A 151 -12.34 -0.57 5.89
N ASP A 152 -11.77 -0.18 7.03
CA ASP A 152 -12.42 0.72 7.99
C ASP A 152 -12.73 2.08 7.35
N PHE A 153 -11.77 2.65 6.62
CA PHE A 153 -11.95 3.89 5.89
C PHE A 153 -13.07 3.76 4.83
N CYS A 154 -13.03 2.72 4.01
CA CYS A 154 -14.03 2.48 2.96
C CYS A 154 -15.45 2.33 3.54
N TYR A 155 -15.59 1.64 4.68
CA TYR A 155 -16.87 1.49 5.36
C TYR A 155 -17.46 2.84 5.79
N TYR A 156 -16.68 3.67 6.47
CA TYR A 156 -17.14 5.00 6.90
C TYR A 156 -17.40 5.94 5.73
N TYR A 157 -16.60 5.85 4.67
CA TYR A 157 -16.80 6.62 3.45
C TYR A 157 -18.16 6.32 2.81
N VAL A 158 -18.49 5.03 2.59
CA VAL A 158 -19.79 4.63 2.01
C VAL A 158 -20.94 5.03 2.92
N LYS A 159 -20.80 4.83 4.23
CA LYS A 159 -21.82 5.23 5.22
C LYS A 159 -22.10 6.73 5.16
N ARG A 160 -21.07 7.57 5.07
CA ARG A 160 -21.21 9.03 4.96
C ARG A 160 -21.86 9.45 3.64
N PHE A 161 -21.52 8.79 2.54
CA PHE A 161 -22.11 9.06 1.24
C PHE A 161 -23.61 8.75 1.22
N LEU A 162 -24.02 7.56 1.69
CA LEU A 162 -25.43 7.16 1.74
C LEU A 162 -26.28 8.03 2.68
N LEU A 163 -25.69 8.56 3.74
CA LEU A 163 -26.38 9.47 4.67
C LEU A 163 -26.47 10.91 4.15
N ALA A 164 -25.70 11.29 3.14
CA ALA A 164 -25.76 12.62 2.54
C ALA A 164 -26.89 12.75 1.50
N ASP A 165 -27.34 11.62 0.93
CA ASP A 165 -28.42 11.56 -0.06
C ASP A 165 -29.83 11.44 0.57
N ASN A 166 -29.93 11.26 1.90
CA ASN A 166 -31.18 11.23 2.67
C ASN A 166 -31.40 12.54 3.44
#